data_AF-A0A2D6EMK4-F1
#
_entry.id   AF-A0A2D6EMK4-F1
#
_cell.length_a   1.000
_cell.length_b   1.000
_cell.length_c   1.000
_cell.angle_alpha   90.00
_cell.angle_beta   90.00
_cell.angle_gamma   90.00
#
_symmetry.space_group_name_H-M   'P 1'
#
loop_
_entity.id
_entity.type
_entity.pdbx_description
1 polymer ?
#
loop_
_entity_poly.entity_id
_entity_poly.type
_entity_poly.pdbx_seq_one_letter_code
_entity_poly.pdbx_strand_id
1 'polypeptide(L)'
;MNLRGFTVKIAENKDFEHRYLQKFKQIASGYAEFIEYENDCAAIDLGLQFTLSREGNGGKVVTPARSWVQLKGITNKKLPLSSYDENEELSLTLEVSHLQFWFHCEGPVYIVVYVECIDEFFVFNIVNWINEKYGEKIYDLEQKTKKVSFHKRNKLDSNSFERMRVKSTIPSIMKAFNVSESEAFLIMRDDQIIKKVYASSLGGNDVRCVYKDWISKCRSEFYFEEFVDGEWKSIRKHWEWGGDLEGSFPYLNFDNFEDIEIDSFDFNENELDELYLEKSKKTVFGEGGWTGEFREFVLKPSLDKASTLWAERIKQFEKLDLTVVSDEPAWISIAPFHVRDL
;
A
#
# COMPACT_ATOMS: atom_id res chain seq x y z
N MET A 1 53.50 -36.94 -11.71
CA MET A 1 52.74 -36.03 -12.59
C MET A 1 51.57 -35.50 -11.76
N ASN A 2 51.73 -34.32 -11.14
CA ASN A 2 50.74 -33.77 -10.21
C ASN A 2 49.68 -32.99 -11.01
N LEU A 3 48.47 -33.53 -11.08
CA LEU A 3 47.29 -32.79 -11.50
C LEU A 3 46.97 -31.77 -10.40
N ARG A 4 47.48 -30.54 -10.54
CA ARG A 4 47.02 -29.40 -9.75
C ARG A 4 45.57 -29.13 -10.15
N GLY A 5 44.63 -29.40 -9.25
CA GLY A 5 43.22 -29.07 -9.44
C GLY A 5 43.05 -27.57 -9.69
N PHE A 6 42.43 -27.24 -10.82
CA PHE A 6 42.02 -25.88 -11.19
C PHE A 6 40.79 -25.48 -10.36
N THR A 7 40.97 -25.30 -9.06
CA THR A 7 39.90 -24.79 -8.18
C THR A 7 40.01 -23.27 -8.12
N VAL A 8 39.07 -22.58 -8.77
CA VAL A 8 38.91 -21.13 -8.64
C VAL A 8 38.21 -20.86 -7.30
N LYS A 9 38.90 -20.20 -6.37
CA LYS A 9 38.28 -19.72 -5.12
C LYS A 9 37.37 -18.55 -5.44
N ILE A 10 36.08 -18.71 -5.20
CA ILE A 10 35.16 -17.57 -5.13
C ILE A 10 35.46 -16.84 -3.81
N ALA A 11 35.51 -15.50 -3.84
CA ALA A 11 35.71 -14.72 -2.63
C ALA A 11 34.50 -14.91 -1.69
N GLU A 12 34.71 -15.11 -0.39
CA GLU A 12 33.64 -15.38 0.60
C GLU A 12 32.48 -14.36 0.52
N ASN A 13 32.79 -13.11 0.15
CA ASN A 13 31.77 -12.06 -0.01
C ASN A 13 30.87 -12.29 -1.23
N LYS A 14 31.42 -12.81 -2.34
CA LYS A 14 30.63 -13.12 -3.55
C LYS A 14 29.69 -14.32 -3.34
N ASP A 15 30.12 -15.33 -2.60
CA ASP A 15 29.26 -16.47 -2.26
C ASP A 15 28.11 -16.04 -1.33
N PHE A 16 28.39 -15.15 -0.37
CA PHE A 16 27.35 -14.56 0.48
C PHE A 16 26.34 -13.75 -0.33
N GLU A 17 26.82 -12.88 -1.23
CA GLU A 17 25.98 -12.07 -2.12
C GLU A 17 25.12 -12.92 -3.05
N HIS A 18 25.71 -13.96 -3.65
CA HIS A 18 24.97 -14.89 -4.49
C HIS A 18 23.86 -15.62 -3.73
N ARG A 19 24.12 -16.08 -2.50
CA ARG A 19 23.14 -16.81 -1.69
C ARG A 19 21.89 -15.97 -1.40
N TYR A 20 22.05 -14.75 -0.89
CA TYR A 20 20.89 -13.93 -0.59
C TYR A 20 20.18 -13.45 -1.87
N LEU A 21 20.90 -13.24 -2.98
CA LEU A 21 20.29 -12.87 -4.25
C LEU A 21 19.34 -13.97 -4.75
N GLN A 22 19.77 -15.23 -4.72
CA GLN A 22 18.91 -16.36 -5.10
C GLN A 22 17.71 -16.50 -4.17
N LYS A 23 17.91 -16.33 -2.86
CA LYS A 23 16.82 -16.35 -1.87
C LYS A 23 15.79 -15.25 -2.15
N PHE A 24 16.24 -14.04 -2.44
CA PHE A 24 15.35 -12.94 -2.80
C PHE A 24 14.59 -13.23 -4.10
N LYS A 25 15.26 -13.71 -5.15
CA LYS A 25 14.60 -14.08 -6.42
C LYS A 25 13.52 -15.14 -6.22
N GLN A 26 13.77 -16.15 -5.38
CA GLN A 26 12.77 -17.16 -5.06
C GLN A 26 11.51 -16.53 -4.45
N ILE A 27 11.66 -15.61 -3.49
CA ILE A 27 10.54 -14.90 -2.85
C ILE A 27 9.83 -13.99 -3.86
N ALA A 28 10.58 -13.18 -4.61
CA ALA A 28 10.03 -12.17 -5.52
C ALA A 28 9.35 -12.75 -6.76
N SER A 29 9.72 -13.96 -7.20
CA SER A 29 9.12 -14.64 -8.37
C SER A 29 7.60 -14.89 -8.24
N GLY A 30 7.08 -14.90 -7.01
CA GLY A 30 5.66 -14.92 -6.73
C GLY A 30 4.92 -13.68 -7.23
N TYR A 31 5.60 -12.53 -7.26
CA TYR A 31 4.99 -11.20 -7.39
C TYR A 31 5.43 -10.43 -8.64
N ALA A 32 6.58 -10.75 -9.22
CA ALA A 32 7.16 -9.97 -10.32
C ALA A 32 8.01 -10.82 -11.27
N GLU A 33 8.12 -10.36 -12.51
CA GLU A 33 9.14 -10.76 -13.47
C GLU A 33 10.41 -9.93 -13.26
N PHE A 34 11.58 -10.52 -13.51
CA PHE A 34 12.87 -9.86 -13.31
C PHE A 34 13.32 -9.08 -14.55
N ILE A 35 13.80 -7.86 -14.34
CA ILE A 35 14.48 -7.04 -15.33
C ILE A 35 15.96 -7.00 -14.93
N GLU A 36 16.87 -7.34 -15.83
CA GLU A 36 18.30 -7.32 -15.56
C GLU A 36 19.00 -6.40 -16.56
N TYR A 37 20.02 -5.68 -16.10
CA TYR A 37 20.92 -5.01 -17.01
C TYR A 37 21.83 -6.05 -17.67
N GLU A 38 22.08 -5.88 -18.97
CA GLU A 38 23.07 -6.70 -19.67
C GLU A 38 24.49 -6.46 -19.10
N ASN A 39 24.74 -5.24 -18.60
CA ASN A 39 26.00 -4.85 -17.97
C ASN A 39 25.74 -4.15 -16.62
N ASP A 40 26.53 -4.50 -15.60
CA ASP A 40 26.44 -3.89 -14.28
C ASP A 40 27.01 -2.46 -14.29
N CYS A 41 26.15 -1.47 -14.51
CA CYS A 41 26.55 -0.08 -14.69
C CYS A 41 25.86 0.91 -13.74
N ALA A 42 24.83 0.47 -12.99
CA ALA A 42 23.92 1.37 -12.27
C ALA A 42 23.94 1.20 -10.74
N ALA A 43 24.78 0.29 -10.22
CA ALA A 43 24.70 -0.16 -8.82
C ALA A 43 23.24 -0.50 -8.44
N ILE A 44 22.59 -1.26 -9.31
CA ILE A 44 21.23 -1.79 -9.16
C ILE A 44 21.35 -3.26 -9.50
N ASP A 45 21.00 -4.12 -8.55
CA ASP A 45 21.16 -5.56 -8.73
C ASP A 45 20.06 -6.15 -9.64
N LEU A 46 18.83 -5.62 -9.56
CA LEU A 46 17.71 -6.10 -10.36
C LEU A 46 16.57 -5.08 -10.45
N GLY A 47 15.78 -5.16 -11.53
CA GLY A 47 14.47 -4.55 -11.65
C GLY A 47 13.36 -5.59 -11.44
N LEU A 48 12.22 -5.11 -10.95
CA LEU A 48 11.00 -5.89 -10.79
C LEU A 48 9.92 -5.29 -11.68
N GLN A 49 9.34 -6.13 -12.54
CA GLN A 49 8.11 -5.84 -13.27
C GLN A 49 6.97 -6.60 -12.59
N PHE A 50 6.12 -5.90 -11.85
CA PHE A 50 5.10 -6.57 -11.04
C PHE A 50 4.04 -7.26 -11.89
N THR A 51 3.49 -8.35 -11.35
CA THR A 51 2.46 -9.17 -11.97
C THR A 51 1.20 -9.22 -11.11
N LEU A 52 0.05 -9.45 -11.76
CA LEU A 52 -1.22 -9.71 -11.10
C LEU A 52 -1.76 -11.06 -11.55
N SER A 53 -2.31 -11.82 -10.61
CA SER A 53 -2.99 -13.08 -10.92
C SER A 53 -4.39 -12.78 -11.48
N ARG A 54 -4.76 -13.41 -12.59
CA ARG A 54 -6.10 -13.28 -13.15
C ARG A 54 -6.98 -14.44 -12.67
N GLU A 55 -8.10 -14.12 -12.04
CA GLU A 55 -9.11 -15.12 -11.70
C GLU A 55 -9.61 -15.84 -12.96
N GLY A 56 -9.81 -17.15 -12.86
CA GLY A 56 -10.44 -17.98 -13.91
C GLY A 56 -9.49 -18.69 -14.89
N ASN A 57 -8.26 -18.21 -15.13
CA ASN A 57 -7.36 -18.82 -16.14
C ASN A 57 -5.95 -19.19 -15.64
N GLY A 58 -5.63 -18.97 -14.35
CA GLY A 58 -4.34 -19.36 -13.76
C GLY A 58 -3.10 -18.65 -14.33
N GLY A 59 -3.29 -17.67 -15.22
CA GLY A 59 -2.23 -16.87 -15.82
C GLY A 59 -1.91 -15.62 -15.00
N LYS A 60 -0.63 -15.21 -15.00
CA LYS A 60 -0.18 -13.92 -14.49
C LYS A 60 -0.16 -12.89 -15.62
N VAL A 61 -0.60 -11.67 -15.34
CA VAL A 61 -0.52 -10.53 -16.26
C VAL A 61 0.55 -9.57 -15.76
N VAL A 62 1.40 -9.12 -16.68
CA VAL A 62 2.43 -8.12 -16.39
C VAL A 62 1.79 -6.74 -16.28
N THR A 63 1.96 -6.07 -15.14
CA THR A 63 1.46 -4.71 -14.89
C THR A 63 2.43 -3.66 -15.44
N PRO A 64 2.06 -2.38 -15.61
CA PRO A 64 3.02 -1.31 -15.93
C PRO A 64 3.95 -0.93 -14.75
N ALA A 65 3.68 -1.45 -13.54
CA ALA A 65 4.40 -1.10 -12.33
C ALA A 65 5.82 -1.68 -12.33
N ARG A 66 6.81 -0.79 -12.25
CA ARG A 66 8.24 -1.13 -12.21
C ARG A 66 8.92 -0.54 -10.99
N SER A 67 9.83 -1.29 -10.40
CA SER A 67 10.74 -0.79 -9.36
C SER A 67 12.14 -1.31 -9.56
N TRP A 68 13.13 -0.53 -9.15
CA TRP A 68 14.52 -0.98 -9.07
C TRP A 68 14.85 -1.43 -7.66
N VAL A 69 15.66 -2.46 -7.53
CA VAL A 69 16.07 -3.03 -6.26
C VAL A 69 17.59 -3.13 -6.22
N GLN A 70 18.18 -2.56 -5.18
CA GLN A 70 19.55 -2.82 -4.80
C GLN A 70 19.54 -3.67 -3.52
N LEU A 71 20.11 -4.86 -3.60
CA LEU A 71 20.33 -5.71 -2.43
C LEU A 71 21.61 -5.32 -1.70
N LYS A 72 21.58 -5.51 -0.39
CA LYS A 72 22.73 -5.45 0.50
C LYS A 72 22.65 -6.60 1.49
N GLY A 73 23.80 -7.05 1.98
CA GLY A 73 23.88 -8.07 3.02
C GLY A 73 24.65 -7.59 4.24
N ILE A 74 24.12 -7.90 5.43
CA ILE A 74 24.78 -7.72 6.72
C ILE A 74 25.13 -9.11 7.24
N THR A 75 26.42 -9.39 7.37
CA THR A 75 26.94 -10.68 7.87
C THR A 75 26.92 -10.75 9.39
N ASN A 76 26.95 -11.97 9.93
CA ASN A 76 27.07 -12.22 11.38
C ASN A 76 28.30 -11.57 12.02
N LYS A 77 29.38 -11.43 11.23
CA LYS A 77 30.60 -10.73 11.65
C LYS A 77 30.38 -9.23 11.88
N LYS A 78 29.49 -8.60 11.11
CA LYS A 78 29.18 -7.17 11.20
C LYS A 78 28.06 -6.86 12.19
N LEU A 79 27.09 -7.77 12.33
CA LEU A 79 25.97 -7.63 13.25
C LEU A 79 25.69 -8.98 13.93
N PRO A 80 26.27 -9.21 15.12
CA PRO A 80 25.92 -10.35 15.96
C PRO A 80 24.46 -10.30 16.41
N LEU A 81 23.88 -11.46 16.75
CA LEU A 81 22.48 -11.56 17.18
C LEU A 81 22.16 -10.70 18.41
N SER A 82 23.08 -10.64 19.39
CA SER A 82 22.89 -9.79 20.58
C SER A 82 22.77 -8.30 20.22
N SER A 83 23.61 -7.82 19.31
CA SER A 83 23.54 -6.43 18.83
C SER A 83 22.33 -6.20 17.92
N TYR A 84 21.86 -7.22 17.22
CA TYR A 84 20.58 -7.15 16.54
C TYR A 84 19.51 -6.89 17.60
N ASP A 85 19.30 -7.76 18.58
CA ASP A 85 18.20 -7.69 19.55
C ASP A 85 18.10 -6.35 20.30
N GLU A 86 19.23 -5.71 20.62
CA GLU A 86 19.29 -4.45 21.36
C GLU A 86 18.85 -3.20 20.57
N ASN A 87 18.86 -3.22 19.23
CA ASN A 87 18.63 -2.03 18.41
C ASN A 87 17.30 -2.10 17.66
N GLU A 88 16.49 -1.05 17.64
CA GLU A 88 15.26 -1.00 16.83
C GLU A 88 15.53 -0.66 15.34
N GLU A 89 16.62 0.07 15.10
CA GLU A 89 17.09 0.45 13.77
C GLU A 89 18.37 -0.29 13.39
N LEU A 90 18.48 -0.59 12.10
CA LEU A 90 19.68 -1.09 11.46
C LEU A 90 20.27 0.00 10.57
N SER A 91 21.51 -0.18 10.14
CA SER A 91 22.16 0.82 9.28
C SER A 91 23.13 0.23 8.29
N LEU A 92 23.26 0.93 7.15
CA LEU A 92 24.17 0.63 6.07
C LEU A 92 24.99 1.86 5.73
N THR A 93 26.22 1.64 5.29
CA THR A 93 27.04 2.71 4.70
C THR A 93 26.95 2.59 3.19
N LEU A 94 26.41 3.61 2.53
CA LEU A 94 26.22 3.68 1.08
C LEU A 94 27.04 4.81 0.48
N GLU A 95 27.46 4.67 -0.77
CA GLU A 95 28.18 5.75 -1.48
C GLU A 95 27.20 6.86 -1.85
N VAL A 96 27.60 8.11 -1.63
CA VAL A 96 26.74 9.27 -1.90
C VAL A 96 26.45 9.43 -3.39
N SER A 97 27.40 9.10 -4.26
CA SER A 97 27.21 9.07 -5.71
C SER A 97 26.06 8.15 -6.12
N HIS A 98 25.94 6.97 -5.50
CA HIS A 98 24.82 6.06 -5.75
C HIS A 98 23.49 6.63 -5.24
N LEU A 99 23.49 7.24 -4.04
CA LEU A 99 22.28 7.88 -3.50
C LEU A 99 21.77 9.00 -4.41
N GLN A 100 22.67 9.85 -4.90
CA GLN A 100 22.36 10.92 -5.85
C GLN A 100 21.79 10.36 -7.16
N PHE A 101 22.42 9.30 -7.70
CA PHE A 101 21.95 8.64 -8.91
C PHE A 101 20.56 8.00 -8.73
N TRP A 102 20.33 7.26 -7.65
CA TRP A 102 19.05 6.61 -7.39
C TRP A 102 17.93 7.62 -7.12
N PHE A 103 18.22 8.75 -6.49
CA PHE A 103 17.25 9.83 -6.30
C PHE A 103 16.81 10.47 -7.62
N HIS A 104 17.66 10.41 -8.65
CA HIS A 104 17.34 10.91 -9.99
C HIS A 104 16.65 9.87 -10.89
N CYS A 105 16.62 8.59 -10.51
CA CYS A 105 16.05 7.54 -11.34
C CYS A 105 14.55 7.72 -11.56
N GLU A 106 14.07 7.41 -12.76
CA GLU A 106 12.64 7.32 -13.04
C GLU A 106 12.04 6.08 -12.34
N GLY A 107 11.20 6.34 -11.34
CA GLY A 107 10.52 5.30 -10.56
C GLY A 107 11.20 4.99 -9.22
N PRO A 108 10.54 4.21 -8.36
CA PRO A 108 11.05 3.96 -7.02
C PRO A 108 12.25 3.01 -7.04
N VAL A 109 13.26 3.38 -6.25
CA VAL A 109 14.40 2.51 -5.94
C VAL A 109 14.25 2.00 -4.51
N TYR A 110 14.35 0.69 -4.34
CA TYR A 110 14.25 0.02 -3.05
C TYR A 110 15.59 -0.58 -2.64
N ILE A 111 15.91 -0.44 -1.36
CA ILE A 111 17.05 -1.14 -0.77
C ILE A 111 16.51 -2.35 -0.03
N VAL A 112 16.95 -3.54 -0.45
CA VAL A 112 16.60 -4.80 0.20
C VAL A 112 17.81 -5.31 0.97
N VAL A 113 17.68 -5.43 2.29
CA VAL A 113 18.78 -5.78 3.18
C VAL A 113 18.57 -7.18 3.74
N TYR A 114 19.45 -8.10 3.39
CA TYR A 114 19.52 -9.41 4.02
C TYR A 114 20.34 -9.35 5.31
N VAL A 115 19.81 -9.86 6.40
CA VAL A 115 20.49 -9.92 7.70
C VAL A 115 20.77 -11.38 8.05
N GLU A 116 22.04 -11.77 8.02
CA GLU A 116 22.47 -13.17 8.14
C GLU A 116 22.13 -13.79 9.52
N CYS A 117 22.11 -12.99 10.59
CA CYS A 117 21.99 -13.52 11.95
C CYS A 117 20.59 -14.03 12.27
N ILE A 118 19.60 -13.57 11.52
CA ILE A 118 18.19 -13.96 11.64
C ILE A 118 17.63 -14.55 10.35
N ASP A 119 18.42 -14.58 9.27
CA ASP A 119 18.04 -15.12 7.96
C ASP A 119 16.80 -14.41 7.33
N GLU A 120 16.67 -13.11 7.53
CA GLU A 120 15.52 -12.32 7.05
C GLU A 120 15.92 -11.16 6.13
N PHE A 121 14.94 -10.68 5.36
CA PHE A 121 15.06 -9.48 4.53
C PHE A 121 14.28 -8.31 5.12
N PHE A 122 14.83 -7.12 4.93
CA PHE A 122 14.17 -5.84 5.18
C PHE A 122 14.15 -5.02 3.89
N VAL A 123 13.18 -4.15 3.72
CA VAL A 123 13.03 -3.36 2.50
C VAL A 123 12.55 -1.96 2.82
N PHE A 124 13.14 -0.94 2.20
CA PHE A 124 12.69 0.44 2.35
C PHE A 124 12.92 1.22 1.06
N ASN A 125 12.12 2.25 0.85
CA ASN A 125 12.23 3.13 -0.31
C ASN A 125 13.35 4.16 -0.07
N ILE A 126 14.46 4.04 -0.81
CA ILE A 126 15.61 4.94 -0.61
C ILE A 126 15.30 6.36 -1.10
N VAL A 127 14.45 6.50 -2.11
CA VAL A 127 14.04 7.81 -2.64
C VAL A 127 13.25 8.57 -1.57
N ASN A 128 12.30 7.91 -0.89
CA ASN A 128 11.56 8.51 0.23
C ASN A 128 12.50 8.91 1.37
N TRP A 129 13.42 8.02 1.76
CA TRP A 129 14.39 8.32 2.82
C TRP A 129 15.27 9.53 2.49
N ILE A 130 15.71 9.66 1.22
CA ILE A 130 16.49 10.82 0.75
C ILE A 130 15.61 12.07 0.76
N ASN A 131 14.37 11.97 0.28
CA ASN A 131 13.44 13.09 0.21
C ASN A 131 13.14 13.68 1.60
N GLU A 132 12.89 12.82 2.60
CA GLU A 132 12.61 13.23 3.98
C GLU A 132 13.81 13.89 4.67
N LYS A 133 15.03 13.39 4.44
CA LYS A 133 16.23 13.87 5.15
C LYS A 133 16.96 15.01 4.45
N TYR A 134 16.92 15.04 3.12
CA TYR A 134 17.74 15.94 2.30
C TYR A 134 16.93 16.66 1.23
N GLY A 135 15.96 15.98 0.60
CA GLY A 135 15.33 16.47 -0.62
C GLY A 135 16.38 16.74 -1.69
N GLU A 136 16.25 17.85 -2.41
CA GLU A 136 17.20 18.29 -3.44
C GLU A 136 18.63 18.53 -2.91
N LYS A 137 18.81 18.78 -1.60
CA LYS A 137 20.14 19.01 -1.00
C LYS A 137 21.03 17.77 -1.00
N ILE A 138 20.53 16.61 -1.44
CA ILE A 138 21.34 15.41 -1.66
C ILE A 138 22.46 15.64 -2.68
N TYR A 139 22.25 16.54 -3.65
CA TYR A 139 23.23 16.88 -4.68
C TYR A 139 24.40 17.72 -4.15
N ASP A 140 24.23 18.39 -3.02
CA ASP A 140 25.26 19.22 -2.38
C ASP A 140 26.19 18.39 -1.47
N LEU A 141 25.90 17.10 -1.28
CA LEU A 141 26.69 16.23 -0.40
C LEU A 141 28.02 15.86 -1.07
N GLU A 142 29.13 16.36 -0.52
CA GLU A 142 30.48 16.08 -1.02
C GLU A 142 31.14 14.85 -0.38
N GLN A 143 30.61 14.32 0.73
CA GLN A 143 31.21 13.17 1.39
C GLN A 143 31.11 11.89 0.54
N LYS A 144 32.12 11.03 0.59
CA LYS A 144 32.13 9.78 -0.19
C LYS A 144 30.99 8.82 0.19
N THR A 145 30.71 8.70 1.48
CA THR A 145 29.73 7.73 1.98
C THR A 145 28.79 8.34 3.02
N LYS A 146 27.62 7.73 3.16
CA LYS A 146 26.60 8.12 4.13
C LYS A 146 26.03 6.90 4.84
N LYS A 147 25.82 7.04 6.15
CA LYS A 147 25.09 6.06 6.95
C LYS A 147 23.59 6.26 6.74
N VAL A 148 22.93 5.23 6.22
CA VAL A 148 21.49 5.15 6.02
C VAL A 148 20.92 4.23 7.09
N SER A 149 20.01 4.73 7.92
CA SER A 149 19.31 3.93 8.93
C SER A 149 17.90 3.58 8.49
N PHE A 150 17.43 2.41 8.90
CA PHE A 150 16.09 1.90 8.64
C PHE A 150 15.59 1.06 9.81
N HIS A 151 14.27 1.06 10.04
CA HIS A 151 13.67 0.37 11.17
C HIS A 151 13.42 -1.11 10.86
N LYS A 152 13.59 -1.98 11.86
CA LYS A 152 13.27 -3.43 11.76
C LYS A 152 11.81 -3.76 11.43
N ARG A 153 10.88 -2.81 11.55
CA ARG A 153 9.47 -3.02 11.20
C ARG A 153 9.27 -3.22 9.69
N ASN A 154 10.26 -2.82 8.90
CA ASN A 154 10.27 -2.89 7.45
C ASN A 154 10.68 -4.28 6.92
N LYS A 155 10.27 -5.34 7.62
CA LYS A 155 10.52 -6.73 7.18
C LYS A 155 9.87 -6.97 5.81
N LEU A 156 10.57 -7.67 4.92
CA LEU A 156 10.06 -8.06 3.63
C LEU A 156 9.06 -9.21 3.81
N ASP A 157 7.81 -8.96 3.46
CA ASP A 157 6.71 -9.92 3.46
C ASP A 157 5.85 -9.74 2.20
N SER A 158 4.79 -10.52 2.05
CA SER A 158 3.86 -10.43 0.91
C SER A 158 3.25 -9.03 0.78
N ASN A 159 2.96 -8.36 1.90
CA ASN A 159 2.38 -7.02 1.90
C ASN A 159 3.39 -5.98 1.42
N SER A 160 4.69 -6.20 1.65
CA SER A 160 5.74 -5.31 1.14
C SER A 160 5.76 -5.28 -0.40
N PHE A 161 5.63 -6.42 -1.07
CA PHE A 161 5.57 -6.46 -2.55
C PHE A 161 4.34 -5.75 -3.10
N GLU A 162 3.18 -5.93 -2.44
CA GLU A 162 1.96 -5.23 -2.84
C GLU A 162 2.09 -3.71 -2.69
N ARG A 163 2.72 -3.24 -1.61
CA ARG A 163 3.00 -1.80 -1.42
C ARG A 163 3.97 -1.26 -2.47
N MET A 164 5.04 -1.99 -2.76
CA MET A 164 5.98 -1.62 -3.82
C MET A 164 5.25 -1.52 -5.17
N ARG A 165 4.41 -2.51 -5.50
CA ARG A 165 3.59 -2.49 -6.72
C ARG A 165 2.69 -1.27 -6.78
N VAL A 166 1.94 -0.98 -5.71
CA VAL A 166 1.04 0.18 -5.63
C VAL A 166 1.82 1.48 -5.85
N LYS A 167 2.92 1.70 -5.11
CA LYS A 167 3.77 2.89 -5.27
C LYS A 167 4.36 3.02 -6.67
N SER A 168 4.82 1.92 -7.26
CA SER A 168 5.34 1.87 -8.63
C SER A 168 4.28 2.13 -9.71
N THR A 169 2.99 1.99 -9.37
CA THR A 169 1.88 2.22 -10.31
C THR A 169 1.45 3.69 -10.31
N ILE A 170 1.66 4.43 -9.21
CA ILE A 170 1.25 5.83 -9.06
C ILE A 170 1.67 6.72 -10.24
N PRO A 171 2.92 6.74 -10.72
CA PRO A 171 3.30 7.59 -11.85
C PRO A 171 2.52 7.28 -13.14
N SER A 172 2.20 5.99 -13.35
CA SER A 172 1.39 5.57 -14.49
C SER A 172 -0.05 6.07 -14.35
N ILE A 173 -0.63 6.03 -13.15
CA ILE A 173 -1.98 6.55 -12.85
C ILE A 173 -2.01 8.07 -12.99
N MET A 174 -1.02 8.79 -12.44
CA MET A 174 -0.92 10.24 -12.59
C MET A 174 -0.92 10.64 -14.08
N LYS A 175 -0.11 9.96 -14.90
CA LYS A 175 -0.06 10.20 -16.35
C LYS A 175 -1.37 9.84 -17.05
N ALA A 176 -1.94 8.70 -16.69
CA ALA A 176 -3.18 8.17 -17.26
C ALA A 176 -4.41 9.04 -16.99
N PHE A 177 -4.54 9.50 -15.74
CA PHE A 177 -5.69 10.24 -15.26
C PHE A 177 -5.46 11.76 -15.26
N ASN A 178 -4.22 12.21 -15.48
CA ASN A 178 -3.83 13.61 -15.33
C ASN A 178 -4.25 14.16 -13.95
N VAL A 179 -3.82 13.46 -12.90
CA VAL A 179 -4.16 13.73 -11.50
C VAL A 179 -2.89 13.90 -10.66
N SER A 180 -3.02 14.51 -9.50
CA SER A 180 -1.96 14.61 -8.50
C SER A 180 -1.59 13.23 -7.93
N GLU A 181 -0.43 13.15 -7.26
CA GLU A 181 0.00 11.92 -6.56
C GLU A 181 -1.01 11.50 -5.47
N SER A 182 -1.56 12.46 -4.72
CA SER A 182 -2.57 12.19 -3.69
C SER A 182 -3.84 11.59 -4.28
N GLU A 183 -4.32 12.12 -5.41
CA GLU A 183 -5.48 11.57 -6.10
C GLU A 183 -5.18 10.19 -6.70
N ALA A 184 -4.01 10.00 -7.30
CA ALA A 184 -3.58 8.70 -7.81
C ALA A 184 -3.54 7.64 -6.69
N PHE A 185 -3.05 8.01 -5.51
CA PHE A 185 -3.06 7.13 -4.34
C PHE A 185 -4.48 6.78 -3.89
N LEU A 186 -5.41 7.74 -3.84
CA LEU A 186 -6.81 7.49 -3.49
C LEU A 186 -7.48 6.56 -4.51
N ILE A 187 -7.29 6.81 -5.82
CA ILE A 187 -7.80 5.95 -6.89
C ILE A 187 -7.33 4.52 -6.71
N MET A 188 -6.05 4.31 -6.40
CA MET A 188 -5.51 2.96 -6.20
C MET A 188 -5.95 2.34 -4.88
N ARG A 189 -6.04 3.13 -3.82
CA ARG A 189 -6.43 2.66 -2.49
C ARG A 189 -7.87 2.16 -2.53
N ASP A 190 -8.77 2.91 -3.16
CA ASP A 190 -10.23 2.73 -3.05
C ASP A 190 -10.94 2.41 -4.38
N ASP A 191 -10.21 1.86 -5.35
CA ASP A 191 -10.74 1.48 -6.66
C ASP A 191 -12.04 0.66 -6.59
N GLN A 192 -12.13 -0.30 -5.67
CA GLN A 192 -13.33 -1.10 -5.41
C GLN A 192 -14.52 -0.25 -4.98
N ILE A 193 -14.33 0.65 -4.01
CA ILE A 193 -15.40 1.54 -3.53
C ILE A 193 -15.85 2.44 -4.68
N ILE A 194 -14.91 3.08 -5.37
CA ILE A 194 -15.19 3.98 -6.50
C ILE A 194 -16.01 3.25 -7.56
N LYS A 195 -15.63 2.02 -7.91
CA LYS A 195 -16.34 1.19 -8.91
C LYS A 195 -17.75 0.82 -8.48
N LYS A 196 -17.92 0.33 -7.25
CA LYS A 196 -19.22 -0.14 -6.76
C LYS A 196 -20.20 1.01 -6.60
N VAL A 197 -19.75 2.14 -6.05
CA VAL A 197 -20.57 3.37 -5.95
C VAL A 197 -20.94 3.89 -7.34
N TYR A 198 -20.02 3.87 -8.31
CA TYR A 198 -20.33 4.25 -9.69
C TYR A 198 -21.30 3.27 -10.38
N ALA A 199 -21.16 1.97 -10.16
CA ALA A 199 -22.08 0.99 -10.70
C ALA A 199 -23.51 1.19 -10.14
N SER A 200 -23.62 1.47 -8.84
CA SER A 200 -24.89 1.80 -8.18
C SER A 200 -25.57 3.01 -8.83
N SER A 201 -24.82 4.08 -9.13
CA SER A 201 -25.39 5.28 -9.79
C SER A 201 -25.89 5.05 -11.22
N LEU A 202 -25.46 3.95 -11.86
CA LEU A 202 -25.91 3.51 -13.18
C LEU A 202 -27.07 2.48 -13.13
N GLY A 203 -27.67 2.27 -11.95
CA GLY A 203 -28.73 1.27 -11.75
C GLY A 203 -28.22 -0.14 -11.46
N GLY A 204 -26.97 -0.26 -11.01
CA GLY A 204 -26.45 -1.48 -10.40
C GLY A 204 -26.99 -1.70 -8.99
N ASN A 205 -26.35 -2.61 -8.24
CA ASN A 205 -26.71 -2.89 -6.86
C ASN A 205 -26.59 -1.64 -5.97
N ASP A 206 -27.44 -1.55 -4.95
CA ASP A 206 -27.33 -0.49 -3.95
C ASP A 206 -26.06 -0.63 -3.13
N VAL A 207 -25.45 0.50 -2.81
CA VAL A 207 -24.25 0.58 -1.97
C VAL A 207 -24.53 1.47 -0.79
N ARG A 208 -24.05 1.07 0.40
CA ARG A 208 -24.14 1.86 1.63
C ARG A 208 -22.79 1.93 2.34
N CYS A 209 -22.66 2.93 3.21
CA CYS A 209 -21.57 3.05 4.18
C CYS A 209 -22.17 3.03 5.58
N VAL A 210 -21.82 2.02 6.38
CA VAL A 210 -22.13 2.00 7.82
C VAL A 210 -20.94 2.62 8.55
N TYR A 211 -21.17 3.75 9.21
CA TYR A 211 -20.18 4.46 10.00
C TYR A 211 -20.43 4.24 11.50
N LYS A 212 -19.42 3.75 12.22
CA LYS A 212 -19.45 3.58 13.68
C LYS A 212 -18.45 4.53 14.34
N ASP A 213 -18.97 5.48 15.11
CA ASP A 213 -18.18 6.40 15.95
C ASP A 213 -18.11 5.88 17.38
N TRP A 214 -16.97 5.35 17.80
CA TRP A 214 -16.82 4.76 19.12
C TRP A 214 -16.56 5.82 20.19
N ILE A 215 -17.52 5.96 21.10
CA ILE A 215 -17.51 6.96 22.17
C ILE A 215 -16.34 6.74 23.13
N SER A 216 -16.03 5.48 23.45
CA SER A 216 -15.03 5.11 24.46
C SER A 216 -13.65 4.74 23.89
N LYS A 217 -13.53 4.54 22.58
CA LYS A 217 -12.32 3.96 21.95
C LYS A 217 -11.55 4.92 21.05
N CYS A 218 -11.94 6.20 21.00
CA CYS A 218 -11.35 7.23 20.13
C CYS A 218 -11.13 6.74 18.68
N ARG A 219 -12.05 5.93 18.16
CA ARG A 219 -11.88 5.27 16.86
C ARG A 219 -13.17 5.32 16.05
N SER A 220 -12.99 5.28 14.75
CA SER A 220 -14.03 5.29 13.75
C SER A 220 -13.89 4.05 12.88
N GLU A 221 -15.01 3.39 12.59
CA GLU A 221 -15.06 2.24 11.70
C GLU A 221 -16.03 2.52 10.55
N PHE A 222 -15.61 2.29 9.31
CA PHE A 222 -16.42 2.44 8.11
C PHE A 222 -16.55 1.09 7.41
N TYR A 223 -17.78 0.71 7.10
CA TYR A 223 -18.13 -0.52 6.41
C TYR A 223 -18.85 -0.17 5.11
N PHE A 224 -18.17 -0.34 3.98
CA PHE A 224 -18.79 -0.21 2.67
C PHE A 224 -19.37 -1.56 2.26
N GLU A 225 -20.64 -1.57 1.88
CA GLU A 225 -21.40 -2.78 1.59
C GLU A 225 -22.22 -2.61 0.31
N GLU A 226 -22.40 -3.71 -0.42
CA GLU A 226 -23.22 -3.79 -1.64
C GLU A 226 -24.38 -4.78 -1.40
N PHE A 227 -25.59 -4.43 -1.85
CA PHE A 227 -26.75 -5.30 -1.75
C PHE A 227 -26.77 -6.32 -2.90
N VAL A 228 -26.52 -7.60 -2.60
CA VAL A 228 -26.40 -8.67 -3.58
C VAL A 228 -27.16 -9.90 -3.10
N ASP A 229 -28.04 -10.44 -3.94
CA ASP A 229 -28.85 -11.64 -3.64
C ASP A 229 -29.71 -11.54 -2.36
N GLY A 230 -30.17 -10.33 -2.02
CA GLY A 230 -30.99 -10.10 -0.83
C GLY A 230 -30.20 -9.84 0.45
N GLU A 231 -28.85 -9.82 0.38
CA GLU A 231 -27.98 -9.61 1.54
C GLU A 231 -26.97 -8.48 1.29
N TRP A 232 -26.61 -7.75 2.34
CA TRP A 232 -25.52 -6.78 2.30
C TRP A 232 -24.17 -7.50 2.41
N LYS A 233 -23.37 -7.45 1.35
CA LYS A 233 -22.04 -8.05 1.28
C LYS A 233 -20.96 -6.97 1.43
N SER A 234 -19.91 -7.29 2.20
CA SER A 234 -18.81 -6.36 2.48
C SER A 234 -17.99 -6.07 1.21
N ILE A 235 -17.89 -4.80 0.83
CA ILE A 235 -16.91 -4.31 -0.15
C ILE A 235 -15.60 -4.02 0.58
N ARG A 236 -15.64 -3.22 1.66
CA ARG A 236 -14.44 -2.81 2.40
C ARG A 236 -14.74 -2.49 3.86
N LYS A 237 -13.76 -2.76 4.73
CA LYS A 237 -13.72 -2.29 6.12
C LYS A 237 -12.52 -1.35 6.34
N HIS A 238 -12.76 -0.18 6.93
CA HIS A 238 -11.72 0.82 7.21
C HIS A 238 -11.80 1.29 8.66
N TRP A 239 -10.69 1.25 9.39
CA TRP A 239 -10.61 1.67 10.79
C TRP A 239 -9.55 2.76 10.99
N GLU A 240 -9.94 3.83 11.67
CA GLU A 240 -9.05 4.95 11.96
C GLU A 240 -9.24 5.53 13.37
N TRP A 241 -8.22 6.22 13.87
CA TRP A 241 -8.26 6.88 15.17
C TRP A 241 -8.78 8.31 15.01
N GLY A 242 -9.79 8.69 15.79
CA GLY A 242 -10.38 10.04 15.78
C GLY A 242 -11.08 10.44 14.47
N GLY A 243 -11.69 9.48 13.78
CA GLY A 243 -11.98 9.55 12.35
C GLY A 243 -12.79 10.74 11.82
N ASP A 244 -12.48 11.04 10.57
CA ASP A 244 -13.06 12.07 9.71
C ASP A 244 -13.49 11.41 8.39
N LEU A 245 -14.79 11.13 8.28
CA LEU A 245 -15.36 10.46 7.12
C LEU A 245 -15.01 11.18 5.80
N GLU A 246 -15.05 12.51 5.77
CA GLU A 246 -14.77 13.28 4.57
C GLU A 246 -13.28 13.43 4.30
N GLY A 247 -12.48 13.60 5.35
CA GLY A 247 -11.03 13.58 5.23
C GLY A 247 -10.52 12.24 4.70
N SER A 248 -11.15 11.14 5.13
CA SER A 248 -10.77 9.79 4.73
C SER A 248 -11.32 9.37 3.39
N PHE A 249 -12.48 9.89 2.97
CA PHE A 249 -13.06 9.61 1.65
C PHE A 249 -13.45 10.91 0.91
N PRO A 250 -12.47 11.76 0.54
CA PRO A 250 -12.73 13.10 0.03
C PRO A 250 -13.39 13.14 -1.36
N TYR A 251 -13.45 11.99 -2.02
CA TYR A 251 -14.03 11.77 -3.35
C TYR A 251 -15.51 11.30 -3.30
N LEU A 252 -16.04 11.08 -2.09
CA LEU A 252 -17.43 10.72 -1.85
C LEU A 252 -18.22 11.89 -1.27
N ASN A 253 -19.50 11.96 -1.64
CA ASN A 253 -20.53 12.65 -0.91
C ASN A 253 -21.39 11.61 -0.20
N PHE A 254 -21.95 11.98 0.95
CA PHE A 254 -22.81 11.10 1.74
C PHE A 254 -24.17 11.77 1.94
N ASP A 255 -25.23 11.04 1.63
CA ASP A 255 -26.62 11.42 1.88
C ASP A 255 -27.30 10.38 2.79
N ASN A 256 -28.49 10.67 3.29
CA ASN A 256 -29.29 9.70 4.07
C ASN A 256 -29.61 8.48 3.20
N PHE A 257 -29.63 7.30 3.83
CA PHE A 257 -30.18 6.11 3.19
C PHE A 257 -31.70 6.06 3.48
N GLU A 258 -32.54 6.44 2.51
CA GLU A 258 -33.97 6.75 2.72
C GLU A 258 -34.88 5.53 2.97
N ASP A 259 -34.40 4.28 2.82
CA ASP A 259 -35.24 3.07 2.76
C ASP A 259 -35.00 2.02 3.87
N ILE A 260 -34.66 2.42 5.10
CA ILE A 260 -34.61 1.48 6.25
C ILE A 260 -35.77 1.79 7.19
N GLU A 261 -36.85 0.99 7.15
CA GLU A 261 -37.76 0.89 8.28
C GLU A 261 -37.02 0.16 9.40
N ILE A 262 -36.62 0.89 10.44
CA ILE A 262 -36.12 0.27 11.66
C ILE A 262 -37.30 -0.38 12.36
N ASP A 263 -37.22 -1.71 12.53
CA ASP A 263 -37.88 -2.38 13.65
C ASP A 263 -37.36 -1.70 14.91
N SER A 264 -38.16 -0.76 15.42
CA SER A 264 -37.92 -0.03 16.64
C SER A 264 -37.63 -1.04 17.74
N PHE A 265 -36.35 -1.27 18.03
CA PHE A 265 -35.98 -1.95 19.25
C PHE A 265 -36.51 -1.09 20.39
N ASP A 266 -37.28 -1.71 21.27
CA ASP A 266 -38.11 -1.16 22.35
C ASP A 266 -37.27 -0.27 23.30
N PHE A 267 -36.91 0.93 22.85
CA PHE A 267 -36.27 1.97 23.62
C PHE A 267 -37.30 3.04 23.93
N ASN A 268 -37.47 3.27 25.22
CA ASN A 268 -38.36 4.22 25.86
C ASN A 268 -38.40 5.55 25.07
N GLU A 269 -39.59 5.97 24.64
CA GLU A 269 -39.89 7.11 23.73
C GLU A 269 -39.33 8.48 24.19
N ASN A 270 -38.61 8.56 25.31
CA ASN A 270 -38.14 9.81 25.92
C ASN A 270 -36.64 10.09 25.74
N GLU A 271 -35.87 9.25 25.03
CA GLU A 271 -34.43 9.46 24.78
C GLU A 271 -34.03 9.21 23.30
N LEU A 272 -34.94 9.44 22.34
CA LEU A 272 -34.58 9.59 20.94
C LEU A 272 -34.02 11.01 20.73
N ASP A 273 -32.85 11.29 21.31
CA ASP A 273 -32.05 12.42 20.85
C ASP A 273 -31.64 12.11 19.41
N GLU A 274 -32.24 12.83 18.45
CA GLU A 274 -31.84 12.79 17.04
C GLU A 274 -30.31 12.92 16.96
N LEU A 275 -29.63 11.84 16.58
CA LEU A 275 -28.18 11.81 16.50
C LEU A 275 -27.73 12.52 15.22
N TYR A 276 -27.34 13.78 15.36
CA TYR A 276 -26.80 14.57 14.24
C TYR A 276 -25.34 14.18 13.96
N LEU A 277 -25.04 13.90 12.68
CA LEU A 277 -23.68 13.94 12.19
C LEU A 277 -23.41 15.32 11.56
N GLU A 278 -22.83 16.25 12.32
CA GLU A 278 -22.30 17.53 11.80
C GLU A 278 -20.99 17.36 11.00
N LYS A 279 -20.48 16.13 10.87
CA LYS A 279 -19.18 15.82 10.24
C LYS A 279 -19.24 15.59 8.72
N SER A 280 -20.38 15.86 8.06
CA SER A 280 -20.50 15.84 6.60
C SER A 280 -20.91 17.23 6.07
N LYS A 281 -20.54 17.54 4.83
CA LYS A 281 -20.87 18.78 4.06
C LYS A 281 -22.38 19.05 3.97
N LYS A 282 -23.20 18.09 4.39
CA LYS A 282 -24.62 18.20 4.71
C LYS A 282 -24.84 17.53 6.07
N THR A 283 -25.79 18.01 6.87
CA THR A 283 -26.26 17.25 8.03
C THR A 283 -26.88 15.95 7.54
N VAL A 284 -26.29 14.81 7.88
CA VAL A 284 -26.83 13.50 7.52
C VAL A 284 -27.48 12.90 8.76
N PHE A 285 -28.74 12.51 8.62
CA PHE A 285 -29.49 11.72 9.58
C PHE A 285 -28.97 10.29 9.50
N GLY A 286 -28.34 9.82 10.57
CA GLY A 286 -28.24 8.39 10.81
C GLY A 286 -29.32 8.04 11.81
N GLU A 287 -30.13 7.03 11.52
CA GLU A 287 -30.90 6.39 12.57
C GLU A 287 -29.93 5.63 13.49
N GLY A 288 -29.50 6.32 14.55
CA GLY A 288 -28.52 5.83 15.49
C GLY A 288 -29.18 5.24 16.72
N GLY A 289 -29.08 3.92 16.88
CA GLY A 289 -29.28 3.29 18.18
C GLY A 289 -28.06 3.56 19.07
N TRP A 290 -28.29 4.07 20.29
CA TRP A 290 -27.25 4.08 21.32
C TRP A 290 -27.05 2.64 21.82
N THR A 291 -26.00 1.96 21.36
CA THR A 291 -25.63 0.63 21.88
C THR A 291 -24.82 0.72 23.20
N GLY A 292 -24.69 1.93 23.76
CA GLY A 292 -23.86 2.23 24.92
C GLY A 292 -22.36 2.39 24.62
N GLU A 293 -21.86 1.91 23.47
CA GLU A 293 -20.42 1.96 23.14
C GLU A 293 -20.06 2.80 21.89
N PHE A 294 -20.97 2.92 20.92
CA PHE A 294 -20.74 3.68 19.68
C PHE A 294 -22.04 4.26 19.13
N ARG A 295 -21.91 5.27 18.25
CA ARG A 295 -22.98 5.81 17.41
C ARG A 295 -22.86 5.18 16.02
N GLU A 296 -23.97 4.68 15.48
CA GLU A 296 -24.01 4.07 14.15
C GLU A 296 -24.79 4.97 13.18
N PHE A 297 -24.28 5.13 11.96
CA PHE A 297 -24.92 5.90 10.89
C PHE A 297 -24.92 5.07 9.61
N VAL A 298 -26.05 5.00 8.90
CA VAL A 298 -26.15 4.33 7.60
C VAL A 298 -26.30 5.39 6.50
N LEU A 299 -25.31 5.46 5.62
CA LEU A 299 -25.16 6.55 4.66
C LEU A 299 -25.21 6.00 3.23
N LYS A 300 -25.78 6.77 2.32
CA LYS A 300 -25.73 6.52 0.87
C LYS A 300 -24.54 7.26 0.27
N PRO A 301 -23.45 6.58 -0.12
CA PRO A 301 -22.33 7.20 -0.79
C PRO A 301 -22.66 7.53 -2.26
N SER A 302 -22.20 8.66 -2.75
CA SER A 302 -22.19 9.03 -4.17
C SER A 302 -20.86 9.66 -4.56
N LEU A 303 -20.41 9.46 -5.79
CA LEU A 303 -19.17 10.09 -6.28
C LEU A 303 -19.41 11.56 -6.59
N ASP A 304 -18.41 12.39 -6.33
CA ASP A 304 -18.41 13.73 -6.89
C ASP A 304 -18.16 13.71 -8.42
N LYS A 305 -18.27 14.89 -9.06
CA LYS A 305 -18.12 15.02 -10.51
C LYS A 305 -16.73 14.59 -11.00
N ALA A 306 -15.66 14.91 -10.27
CA ALA A 306 -14.30 14.56 -10.67
C ALA A 306 -14.06 13.04 -10.55
N SER A 307 -14.58 12.46 -9.48
CA SER A 307 -14.41 11.06 -9.11
C SER A 307 -15.26 10.12 -9.96
N THR A 308 -16.38 10.63 -10.49
CA THR A 308 -17.15 9.96 -11.55
C THR A 308 -16.29 9.71 -12.80
N LEU A 309 -15.47 10.70 -13.21
CA LEU A 309 -14.54 10.55 -14.33
C LEU A 309 -13.42 9.55 -14.01
N TRP A 310 -13.02 9.42 -12.75
CA TRP A 310 -12.08 8.39 -12.33
C TRP A 310 -12.69 7.00 -12.54
N ALA A 311 -13.93 6.76 -12.10
CA ALA A 311 -14.61 5.48 -12.26
C ALA A 311 -14.74 5.04 -13.73
N GLU A 312 -15.10 5.97 -14.62
CA GLU A 312 -15.17 5.73 -16.07
C GLU A 312 -13.84 5.29 -16.66
N ARG A 313 -12.75 5.94 -16.23
CA ARG A 313 -11.40 5.64 -16.70
C ARG A 313 -10.87 4.34 -16.12
N ILE A 314 -11.12 4.02 -14.84
CA ILE A 314 -10.75 2.73 -14.24
C ILE A 314 -11.29 1.58 -15.11
N LYS A 315 -12.55 1.67 -15.57
CA LYS A 315 -13.15 0.69 -16.48
C LYS A 315 -12.41 0.57 -17.82
N GLN A 316 -11.80 1.65 -18.31
CA GLN A 316 -10.94 1.63 -19.50
C GLN A 316 -9.59 0.98 -19.22
N PHE A 317 -8.97 1.26 -18.07
CA PHE A 317 -7.69 0.64 -17.67
C PHE A 317 -7.81 -0.87 -17.49
N GLU A 318 -8.92 -1.37 -16.95
CA GLU A 318 -9.17 -2.82 -16.87
C GLU A 318 -9.34 -3.46 -18.24
N LYS A 319 -10.04 -2.79 -19.16
CA LYS A 319 -10.15 -3.25 -20.55
C LYS A 319 -8.79 -3.32 -21.27
N LEU A 320 -7.83 -2.53 -20.82
CA LEU A 320 -6.46 -2.50 -21.35
C LEU A 320 -5.49 -3.36 -20.52
N ASP A 321 -5.98 -4.14 -19.55
CA ASP A 321 -5.20 -4.97 -18.63
C ASP A 321 -4.11 -4.18 -17.85
N LEU A 322 -4.33 -2.88 -17.63
CA LEU A 322 -3.39 -1.99 -16.93
C LEU A 322 -3.62 -1.92 -15.41
N THR A 323 -4.79 -2.37 -14.95
CA THR A 323 -5.11 -2.61 -13.54
C THR A 323 -5.99 -3.86 -13.42
N VAL A 324 -5.89 -4.55 -12.29
CA VAL A 324 -6.85 -5.60 -11.90
C VAL A 324 -7.44 -5.13 -10.59
N VAL A 325 -8.70 -4.71 -10.61
CA VAL A 325 -9.41 -4.50 -9.36
C VAL A 325 -9.97 -5.84 -8.93
N SER A 326 -9.55 -6.31 -7.76
CA SER A 326 -10.09 -7.53 -7.18
C SER A 326 -11.59 -7.35 -6.89
N ASP A 327 -12.38 -8.40 -7.04
CA ASP A 327 -13.76 -8.45 -6.53
C ASP A 327 -13.81 -8.97 -5.08
N GLU A 328 -12.70 -9.49 -4.55
CA GLU A 328 -12.59 -9.86 -3.13
C GLU A 328 -12.46 -8.61 -2.24
N PRO A 329 -13.05 -8.59 -1.04
CA PRO A 329 -13.02 -7.42 -0.17
C PRO A 329 -11.58 -6.94 0.09
N ALA A 330 -11.26 -5.71 -0.31
CA ALA A 330 -9.93 -5.17 -0.10
C ALA A 330 -9.59 -5.07 1.40
N TRP A 331 -8.29 -5.25 1.64
CA TRP A 331 -7.62 -5.27 2.94
C TRP A 331 -8.09 -4.18 3.93
N ILE A 332 -8.12 -4.58 5.21
CA ILE A 332 -8.44 -3.72 6.36
C ILE A 332 -7.37 -2.62 6.45
N SER A 333 -7.77 -1.38 6.20
CA SER A 333 -6.95 -0.22 6.54
C SER A 333 -7.05 -0.02 8.05
N ILE A 334 -6.02 -0.39 8.79
CA ILE A 334 -5.90 -0.09 10.22
C ILE A 334 -4.86 1.03 10.35
N ALA A 335 -5.17 2.15 11.01
CA ALA A 335 -4.11 3.00 11.58
C ALA A 335 -3.55 2.24 12.81
N PRO A 336 -2.24 1.91 12.87
CA PRO A 336 -1.14 2.75 12.41
C PRO A 336 -0.36 2.16 11.21
N PHE A 337 -0.96 1.42 10.29
CA PHE A 337 -0.23 0.76 9.18
C PHE A 337 0.43 1.71 8.15
N HIS A 338 0.45 3.02 8.44
CA HIS A 338 1.28 4.06 7.82
C HIS A 338 2.73 4.09 8.32
N VAL A 339 3.12 3.32 9.35
CA VAL A 339 4.50 3.43 9.88
C VAL A 339 5.57 2.70 9.06
N ARG A 340 5.29 1.86 8.05
CA ARG A 340 6.40 1.22 7.28
C ARG A 340 6.93 2.15 6.19
N ASP A 341 8.25 2.24 6.07
CA ASP A 341 8.94 3.17 5.15
C ASP A 341 9.05 2.57 3.72
N LEU A 342 7.90 2.22 3.11
CA LEU A 342 7.77 1.48 1.83
C LEU A 342 7.08 2.26 0.71
#